data_AF-A0A9D6EB16-F1
#
_entry.id   AF-A0A9D6EB16-F1
#
_cell.length_a   1.000
_cell.length_b   1.000
_cell.length_c   1.000
_cell.angle_alpha   90.00
_cell.angle_beta   90.00
_cell.angle_gamma   90.00
#
_symmetry.space_group_name_H-M   'P 1'
#
loop_
_entity.id
_entity.type
_entity.pdbx_description
1 polymer ?
#
loop_
_entity_poly.entity_id
_entity_poly.type
_entity_poly.pdbx_seq_one_letter_code
_entity_poly.pdbx_strand_id
1 'polypeptide(L)'
;MSQSTDAVISAMENSPALQSISVLGDKMTLGAPSLVTATPPGPSHATAASASVFPPGIPLGATFVYDPAQQKYVASDRTGAPSNGVRFILYAVPLAAQPSEIGHVDLLDQSTALRVQAFLTGNTSPALDYTASASVQGSADAITAATLSGKGSVSGGTLTVTIDTLTQTYSTSAGIGMRHKLSVAEEALSIDFQATITLLQTLQGTLTIQQGENTTVVTGSGTLTSFSGKITHNGKEVITFSGPSSDPVFLMASGGQPTAEQLAALKKLADFTSDLPCAIANLLKPAFKLFTPTVPSLPCS
;
A
#
# COMPACT_ATOMS: atom_id res chain seq x y z
N MET A 1 18.11 -14.84 2.22
CA MET A 1 17.30 -13.93 1.38
C MET A 1 15.85 -14.36 1.33
N SER A 2 15.48 -15.51 0.77
CA SER A 2 14.05 -15.91 0.68
C SER A 2 13.34 -15.95 2.04
N GLN A 3 13.94 -16.49 3.10
CA GLN A 3 13.22 -16.63 4.38
C GLN A 3 12.78 -15.28 4.99
N SER A 4 13.60 -14.22 4.87
CA SER A 4 13.29 -12.93 5.49
C SER A 4 12.33 -12.09 4.65
N THR A 5 12.36 -12.20 3.32
CA THR A 5 11.33 -11.59 2.46
C THR A 5 9.98 -12.31 2.60
N ASP A 6 10.01 -13.64 2.74
CA ASP A 6 8.81 -14.46 2.99
C ASP A 6 8.17 -14.08 4.33
N ALA A 7 8.97 -13.77 5.36
CA ALA A 7 8.47 -13.33 6.66
C ALA A 7 7.77 -11.97 6.58
N VAL A 8 8.28 -11.02 5.77
CA VAL A 8 7.63 -9.71 5.54
C VAL A 8 6.28 -9.87 4.84
N ILE A 9 6.25 -10.62 3.73
CA ILE A 9 4.99 -10.88 3.02
C ILE A 9 4.04 -11.63 3.92
N SER A 10 4.49 -12.68 4.60
CA SER A 10 3.64 -13.45 5.51
C SER A 10 3.08 -12.58 6.63
N ALA A 11 3.87 -11.66 7.19
CA ALA A 11 3.39 -10.72 8.20
C ALA A 11 2.34 -9.75 7.65
N MET A 12 2.47 -9.32 6.40
CA MET A 12 1.50 -8.45 5.74
C MET A 12 0.23 -9.22 5.30
N GLU A 13 0.36 -10.35 4.63
CA GLU A 13 -0.75 -11.13 4.10
C GLU A 13 -1.57 -11.83 5.18
N ASN A 14 -0.91 -12.37 6.21
CA ASN A 14 -1.60 -13.06 7.30
C ASN A 14 -2.09 -12.11 8.39
N SER A 15 -1.87 -10.79 8.26
CA SER A 15 -2.42 -9.83 9.20
C SER A 15 -3.95 -9.78 9.04
N PRO A 16 -4.74 -10.20 10.05
CA PRO A 16 -6.19 -10.13 9.97
C PRO A 16 -6.69 -8.69 9.78
N ALA A 17 -5.96 -7.72 10.36
CA ALA A 17 -6.26 -6.31 10.18
C ALA A 17 -6.12 -5.87 8.72
N LEU A 18 -5.07 -6.29 8.01
CA LEU A 18 -4.88 -5.93 6.59
C LEU A 18 -5.92 -6.59 5.69
N GLN A 19 -6.26 -7.85 5.94
CA GLN A 19 -7.31 -8.54 5.19
C GLN A 19 -8.66 -7.82 5.35
N SER A 20 -9.05 -7.50 6.58
CA SER A 20 -10.29 -6.78 6.84
C SER A 20 -10.28 -5.34 6.31
N ILE A 21 -9.12 -4.67 6.28
CA ILE A 21 -8.98 -3.31 5.75
C ILE A 21 -9.08 -3.27 4.23
N SER A 22 -8.57 -4.27 3.53
CA SER A 22 -8.78 -4.39 2.09
C SER A 22 -10.27 -4.47 1.76
N VAL A 23 -11.01 -5.31 2.49
CA VAL A 23 -12.47 -5.44 2.35
C VAL A 23 -13.19 -4.16 2.75
N LEU A 24 -12.75 -3.49 3.83
CA LEU A 24 -13.29 -2.19 4.22
C LEU A 24 -13.15 -1.17 3.07
N GLY A 25 -11.96 -1.04 2.49
CA GLY A 25 -11.72 -0.12 1.37
C GLY A 25 -12.65 -0.36 0.16
N ASP A 26 -13.04 -1.61 -0.08
CA ASP A 26 -13.96 -1.96 -1.17
C ASP A 26 -15.44 -1.75 -0.81
N LYS A 27 -15.81 -1.87 0.48
CA LYS A 27 -17.21 -1.82 0.96
C LYS A 27 -17.58 -0.51 1.68
N MET A 28 -16.61 0.38 1.89
CA MET A 28 -16.80 1.70 2.47
C MET A 28 -17.45 2.63 1.45
N THR A 29 -18.55 3.27 1.85
CA THR A 29 -19.21 4.32 1.06
C THR A 29 -19.30 5.57 1.93
N LEU A 30 -18.41 6.54 1.72
CA LEU A 30 -18.40 7.81 2.44
C LEU A 30 -18.78 9.03 1.56
N GLY A 31 -19.54 8.82 0.48
CA GLY A 31 -19.89 9.89 -0.45
C GLY A 31 -18.71 10.36 -1.31
N ALA A 32 -18.94 11.36 -2.16
CA ALA A 32 -17.90 11.90 -3.05
C ALA A 32 -16.93 12.81 -2.25
N PRO A 33 -15.62 12.59 -2.34
CA PRO A 33 -14.66 13.42 -1.64
C PRO A 33 -14.62 14.84 -2.17
N SER A 34 -14.38 15.78 -1.25
CA SER A 34 -13.95 17.12 -1.62
C SER A 34 -12.47 17.02 -1.98
N LEU A 35 -12.11 17.24 -3.24
CA LEU A 35 -10.71 17.32 -3.61
C LEU A 35 -10.02 18.38 -2.76
N VAL A 36 -8.97 18.00 -2.05
CA VAL A 36 -8.05 18.96 -1.42
C VAL A 36 -7.21 19.55 -2.56
N THR A 37 -7.68 20.66 -3.13
CA THR A 37 -6.94 21.40 -4.14
C THR A 37 -5.81 22.17 -3.45
N ALA A 38 -4.57 21.66 -3.57
CA ALA A 38 -3.40 22.46 -3.25
C ALA A 38 -3.26 23.55 -4.33
N THR A 39 -3.81 24.73 -4.09
CA THR A 39 -3.62 25.89 -4.97
C THR A 39 -2.18 26.37 -4.82
N PRO A 40 -1.41 26.58 -5.91
CA PRO A 40 -0.06 27.15 -5.79
C PRO A 40 -0.15 28.57 -5.20
N PRO A 41 0.81 29.00 -4.36
CA PRO A 41 0.73 30.28 -3.67
C PRO A 41 0.86 31.45 -4.65
N GLY A 42 -0.26 32.13 -4.92
CA GLY A 42 -0.30 33.46 -5.53
C GLY A 42 -0.42 34.54 -4.44
N PRO A 43 0.09 35.77 -4.67
CA PRO A 43 0.15 36.79 -3.63
C PRO A 43 -1.19 37.51 -3.53
N SER A 44 -2.12 37.00 -2.71
CA SER A 44 -3.12 37.81 -2.00
C SER A 44 -3.89 36.96 -1.00
N HIS A 45 -4.08 37.54 0.18
CA HIS A 45 -4.62 36.95 1.39
C HIS A 45 -5.88 36.09 1.19
N ALA A 46 -5.73 34.78 1.36
CA ALA A 46 -6.80 33.89 1.82
C ALA A 46 -6.16 32.81 2.68
N THR A 47 -6.46 32.82 3.98
CA THR A 47 -6.16 31.68 4.85
C THR A 47 -7.00 30.52 4.33
N ALA A 48 -6.40 29.60 3.57
CA ALA A 48 -7.07 28.37 3.16
C ALA A 48 -7.48 27.63 4.45
N ALA A 49 -8.78 27.58 4.74
CA ALA A 49 -9.29 26.72 5.78
C ALA A 49 -8.82 25.31 5.45
N SER A 50 -8.15 24.66 6.39
CA SER A 50 -7.72 23.28 6.22
C SER A 50 -8.98 22.46 5.95
N ALA A 51 -9.16 21.99 4.72
CA ALA A 51 -10.29 21.16 4.36
C ALA A 51 -10.13 19.85 5.13
N SER A 52 -11.12 19.52 5.96
CA SER A 52 -11.20 18.20 6.59
C SER A 52 -10.97 17.11 5.55
N VAL A 53 -10.19 16.08 5.89
CA VAL A 53 -9.97 14.95 4.99
C VAL A 53 -11.27 14.17 4.73
N PHE A 54 -12.24 14.27 5.63
CA PHE A 54 -13.56 13.70 5.43
C PHE A 54 -14.44 14.60 4.54
N PRO A 55 -15.20 14.01 3.61
CA PRO A 55 -16.18 14.74 2.82
C PRO A 55 -17.22 15.44 3.72
N PRO A 56 -17.75 16.60 3.30
CA PRO A 56 -18.86 17.26 3.99
C PRO A 56 -20.05 16.30 4.15
N GLY A 57 -20.62 16.23 5.36
CA GLY A 57 -21.76 15.36 5.67
C GLY A 57 -21.39 14.01 6.28
N ILE A 58 -20.10 13.68 6.43
CA ILE A 58 -19.70 12.54 7.24
C ILE A 58 -19.88 12.85 8.73
N PRO A 59 -20.62 12.02 9.50
CA PRO A 59 -20.80 12.23 10.91
C PRO A 59 -19.50 11.85 11.65
N LEU A 60 -18.68 12.85 11.97
CA LEU A 60 -17.51 12.64 12.84
C LEU A 60 -17.97 12.15 14.22
N GLY A 61 -17.17 11.28 14.84
CA GLY A 61 -17.54 10.59 16.08
C GLY A 61 -18.56 9.45 15.89
N ALA A 62 -18.86 9.05 14.65
CA ALA A 62 -19.73 7.92 14.37
C ALA A 62 -18.97 6.59 14.24
N THR A 63 -19.66 5.51 14.61
CA THR A 63 -19.21 4.13 14.40
C THR A 63 -20.05 3.46 13.31
N PHE A 64 -19.38 2.80 12.39
CA PHE A 64 -19.98 2.07 11.27
C PHE A 64 -19.81 0.55 11.45
N VAL A 65 -20.87 -0.20 11.17
CA VAL A 65 -20.92 -1.67 11.23
C VAL A 65 -21.23 -2.23 9.84
N TYR A 66 -20.73 -3.43 9.53
CA TYR A 66 -21.04 -4.09 8.26
C TYR A 66 -22.46 -4.66 8.31
N ASP A 67 -23.29 -4.28 7.34
CA ASP A 67 -24.60 -4.87 7.11
C ASP A 67 -24.49 -5.93 6.00
N PRO A 68 -24.62 -7.23 6.30
CA PRO A 68 -24.53 -8.30 5.31
C PRO A 68 -25.69 -8.29 4.31
N ALA A 69 -26.86 -7.73 4.65
CA ALA A 69 -27.99 -7.63 3.74
C ALA A 69 -27.75 -6.54 2.67
N GLN A 70 -27.16 -5.41 3.07
CA GLN A 70 -26.82 -4.32 2.15
C GLN A 70 -25.41 -4.46 1.55
N GLN A 71 -24.63 -5.42 2.03
CA GLN A 71 -23.23 -5.66 1.69
C GLN A 71 -22.33 -4.41 1.81
N LYS A 72 -22.59 -3.54 2.79
CA LYS A 72 -21.85 -2.29 3.00
C LYS A 72 -21.78 -1.91 4.47
N TYR A 73 -20.89 -0.98 4.80
CA TYR A 73 -20.86 -0.36 6.12
C TYR A 73 -21.97 0.70 6.28
N VAL A 74 -22.67 0.64 7.41
CA VAL A 74 -23.75 1.57 7.77
C VAL A 74 -23.49 2.17 9.16
N ALA A 75 -23.95 3.39 9.38
CA ALA A 75 -23.85 4.04 10.68
C ALA A 75 -24.60 3.23 11.75
N SER A 76 -24.09 3.24 12.97
CA SER A 76 -24.66 2.56 14.13
C SER A 76 -24.69 3.48 15.34
N ASP A 77 -25.45 3.11 16.37
CA ASP A 77 -25.51 3.84 17.64
C ASP A 77 -24.32 3.51 18.57
N ARG A 78 -23.32 2.74 18.11
CA ARG A 78 -22.14 2.40 18.91
C ARG A 78 -21.31 3.65 19.21
N THR A 79 -21.06 3.90 20.48
CA THR A 79 -20.24 5.02 20.97
C THR A 79 -18.74 4.69 20.96
N GLY A 80 -17.90 5.71 21.15
CA GLY A 80 -16.45 5.54 21.36
C GLY A 80 -15.59 5.77 20.12
N ALA A 81 -16.20 6.13 18.99
CA ALA A 81 -15.49 6.66 17.83
C ALA A 81 -14.81 8.00 18.16
N PRO A 82 -13.66 8.29 17.53
CA PRO A 82 -12.92 9.53 17.74
C PRO A 82 -13.69 10.75 17.24
N SER A 83 -13.65 11.86 17.99
CA SER A 83 -14.40 13.08 17.66
C SER A 83 -13.93 13.78 16.38
N ASN A 84 -12.69 13.54 15.95
CA ASN A 84 -12.10 14.05 14.72
C ASN A 84 -12.01 12.98 13.62
N GLY A 85 -12.84 11.94 13.68
CA GLY A 85 -12.75 10.82 12.76
C GLY A 85 -13.99 9.95 12.77
N VAL A 86 -13.85 8.76 12.21
CA VAL A 86 -14.90 7.73 12.20
C VAL A 86 -14.29 6.38 12.56
N ARG A 87 -15.11 5.51 13.16
CA ARG A 87 -14.72 4.13 13.47
C ARG A 87 -15.47 3.16 12.57
N PHE A 88 -14.77 2.14 12.06
CA PHE A 88 -15.37 0.99 11.40
C PHE A 88 -15.09 -0.26 12.23
N ILE A 89 -16.10 -1.08 12.47
CA ILE A 89 -15.93 -2.38 13.11
C ILE A 89 -15.32 -3.36 12.11
N LEU A 90 -14.23 -4.02 12.47
CA LEU A 90 -13.56 -4.99 11.63
C LEU A 90 -14.14 -6.39 11.85
N TYR A 91 -14.26 -7.13 10.77
CA TYR A 91 -14.78 -8.50 10.78
C TYR A 91 -13.82 -9.46 10.09
N ALA A 92 -13.80 -10.72 10.54
CA ALA A 92 -13.04 -11.79 9.90
C ALA A 92 -13.43 -11.96 8.43
N VAL A 93 -12.43 -12.19 7.57
CA VAL A 93 -12.58 -12.40 6.13
C VAL A 93 -12.35 -13.88 5.81
N PRO A 94 -13.12 -14.51 4.89
CA PRO A 94 -14.23 -13.94 4.12
C PRO A 94 -15.44 -13.55 4.99
N LEU A 95 -16.17 -12.51 4.59
CA LEU A 95 -17.37 -12.07 5.30
C LEU A 95 -18.48 -13.12 5.15
N ALA A 96 -18.78 -13.82 6.24
CA ALA A 96 -19.91 -14.74 6.32
C ALA A 96 -21.25 -13.99 6.46
N ALA A 97 -22.36 -14.72 6.31
CA ALA A 97 -23.71 -14.18 6.55
C ALA A 97 -23.87 -13.62 7.98
N GLN A 98 -23.14 -14.18 8.94
CA GLN A 98 -22.94 -13.63 10.28
C GLN A 98 -21.43 -13.41 10.50
N PRO A 99 -20.92 -12.20 10.18
CA PRO A 99 -19.49 -11.94 10.26
C PRO A 99 -19.04 -11.84 11.72
N SER A 100 -17.90 -12.43 12.04
CA SER A 100 -17.31 -12.38 13.39
C SER A 100 -16.49 -11.11 13.56
N GLU A 101 -16.82 -10.30 14.56
CA GLU A 101 -16.08 -9.08 14.90
C GLU A 101 -14.67 -9.44 15.43
N ILE A 102 -13.64 -8.82 14.85
CA ILE A 102 -12.24 -9.05 15.21
C ILE A 102 -11.55 -7.79 15.74
N GLY A 103 -12.24 -6.65 15.76
CA GLY A 103 -11.68 -5.39 16.21
C GLY A 103 -12.36 -4.18 15.60
N HIS A 104 -11.62 -3.08 15.50
CA HIS A 104 -12.07 -1.85 14.83
C HIS A 104 -10.91 -1.12 14.17
N VAL A 105 -11.23 -0.23 13.24
CA VAL A 105 -10.30 0.72 12.65
C VAL A 105 -10.84 2.13 12.79
N ASP A 106 -9.98 3.03 13.24
CA ASP A 106 -10.23 4.45 13.33
C ASP A 106 -9.57 5.15 12.16
N LEU A 107 -10.38 5.91 11.42
CA LEU A 107 -9.92 6.85 10.40
C LEU A 107 -9.96 8.24 11.02
N LEU A 108 -8.83 8.91 11.13
CA LEU A 108 -8.63 10.15 11.88
C LEU A 108 -8.20 11.28 10.96
N ASP A 109 -8.89 12.40 11.05
CA ASP A 109 -8.49 13.62 10.35
C ASP A 109 -7.26 14.22 11.04
N GLN A 110 -6.18 14.38 10.27
CA GLN A 110 -4.96 15.10 10.65
C GLN A 110 -4.80 16.37 9.79
N SER A 111 -5.91 16.94 9.36
CA SER A 111 -6.03 18.15 8.55
C SER A 111 -5.56 17.97 7.11
N THR A 112 -4.29 17.68 6.88
CA THR A 112 -3.72 17.46 5.54
C THR A 112 -3.43 15.99 5.25
N ALA A 113 -3.70 15.11 6.21
CA ALA A 113 -3.46 13.69 6.13
C ALA A 113 -4.55 12.92 6.88
N LEU A 114 -4.70 11.65 6.51
CA LEU A 114 -5.53 10.67 7.21
C LEU A 114 -4.61 9.79 8.05
N ARG A 115 -4.88 9.66 9.34
CA ARG A 115 -4.29 8.58 10.14
C ARG A 115 -5.27 7.42 10.23
N VAL A 116 -4.77 6.21 10.05
CA VAL A 116 -5.55 4.97 10.08
C VAL A 116 -4.96 4.09 11.17
N GLN A 117 -5.77 3.75 12.16
CA GLN A 117 -5.37 2.92 13.28
C GLN A 117 -6.30 1.72 13.43
N ALA A 118 -5.79 0.51 13.25
CA ALA A 118 -6.57 -0.71 13.42
C ALA A 118 -6.20 -1.42 14.71
N PHE A 119 -7.19 -1.75 15.51
CA PHE A 119 -7.05 -2.47 16.77
C PHE A 119 -7.77 -3.80 16.66
N LEU A 120 -7.09 -4.88 17.02
CA LEU A 120 -7.70 -6.20 17.16
C LEU A 120 -8.29 -6.36 18.57
N THR A 121 -9.37 -7.12 18.69
CA THR A 121 -10.00 -7.40 19.99
C THR A 121 -8.99 -7.98 20.97
N GLY A 122 -8.90 -7.40 22.16
CA GLY A 122 -7.95 -7.80 23.20
C GLY A 122 -6.59 -7.12 23.13
N ASN A 123 -6.30 -6.33 22.08
CA ASN A 123 -5.05 -5.59 21.95
C ASN A 123 -5.24 -4.11 22.34
N THR A 124 -4.28 -3.57 23.09
CA THR A 124 -4.21 -2.14 23.43
C THR A 124 -3.39 -1.34 22.43
N SER A 125 -2.48 -2.00 21.71
CA SER A 125 -1.68 -1.39 20.65
C SER A 125 -2.29 -1.68 19.28
N PRO A 126 -2.22 -0.72 18.34
CA PRO A 126 -2.76 -0.92 17.01
C PRO A 126 -1.96 -2.01 16.27
N ALA A 127 -2.68 -2.94 15.64
CA ALA A 127 -2.11 -3.89 14.68
C ALA A 127 -1.72 -3.21 13.37
N LEU A 128 -2.27 -2.02 13.11
CA LEU A 128 -1.90 -1.17 11.99
C LEU A 128 -1.98 0.29 12.41
N ASP A 129 -0.95 1.07 12.15
CA ASP A 129 -0.96 2.52 12.37
C ASP A 129 -0.18 3.21 11.25
N TYR A 130 -0.88 3.88 10.34
CA TYR A 130 -0.24 4.65 9.29
C TYR A 130 -0.91 5.99 9.06
N THR A 131 -0.12 6.94 8.58
CA THR A 131 -0.61 8.21 8.06
C THR A 131 -0.47 8.20 6.55
N ALA A 132 -1.52 8.61 5.84
CA ALA A 132 -1.51 8.80 4.40
C ALA A 132 -1.97 10.21 4.03
N SER A 133 -1.38 10.78 3.00
CA SER A 133 -1.74 12.08 2.46
C SER A 133 -1.78 12.02 0.95
N ALA A 134 -2.57 12.87 0.32
CA ALA A 134 -2.58 13.00 -1.12
C ALA A 134 -2.54 14.47 -1.54
N SER A 135 -1.91 14.72 -2.68
CA SER A 135 -2.02 15.98 -3.41
C SER A 135 -2.49 15.69 -4.83
N VAL A 136 -3.47 16.45 -5.31
CA VAL A 136 -4.04 16.29 -6.65
C VAL A 136 -3.89 17.59 -7.41
N GLN A 137 -3.53 17.50 -8.70
CA GLN A 137 -3.52 18.59 -9.65
C GLN A 137 -4.57 18.32 -10.74
N GLY A 138 -5.22 19.39 -11.21
CA GLY A 138 -6.34 19.31 -12.14
C GLY A 138 -7.68 19.61 -11.47
N SER A 139 -8.77 19.14 -12.07
CA SER A 139 -10.13 19.26 -11.51
C SER A 139 -10.66 17.89 -11.05
N ALA A 140 -11.81 17.88 -10.38
CA ALA A 140 -12.52 16.64 -9.97
C ALA A 140 -12.76 15.69 -11.14
N ASP A 141 -13.01 16.25 -12.31
CA ASP A 141 -13.34 15.51 -13.53
C ASP A 141 -12.11 15.27 -14.43
N ALA A 142 -10.98 15.93 -14.16
CA ALA A 142 -9.79 15.88 -15.00
C ALA A 142 -8.50 16.01 -14.16
N ILE A 143 -8.16 14.93 -13.44
CA ILE A 143 -6.90 14.82 -12.70
C ILE A 143 -5.73 14.69 -13.68
N THR A 144 -4.77 15.61 -13.62
CA THR A 144 -3.58 15.61 -14.49
C THR A 144 -2.35 15.06 -13.77
N ALA A 145 -2.27 15.24 -12.45
CA ALA A 145 -1.25 14.62 -11.62
C ALA A 145 -1.79 14.33 -10.21
N ALA A 146 -1.28 13.29 -9.58
CA ALA A 146 -1.55 13.00 -8.19
C ALA A 146 -0.28 12.48 -7.51
N THR A 147 -0.12 12.77 -6.23
CA THR A 147 0.90 12.15 -5.39
C THR A 147 0.22 11.66 -4.13
N LEU A 148 0.35 10.36 -3.87
CA LEU A 148 0.02 9.77 -2.60
C LEU A 148 1.31 9.59 -1.81
N SER A 149 1.25 9.83 -0.51
CA SER A 149 2.34 9.54 0.41
C SER A 149 1.83 8.82 1.65
N GLY A 150 2.68 8.00 2.26
CA GLY A 150 2.35 7.33 3.50
C GLY A 150 3.56 6.91 4.31
N LYS A 151 3.35 6.74 5.62
CA LYS A 151 4.33 6.20 6.59
C LYS A 151 3.59 5.60 7.77
N GLY A 152 4.18 4.62 8.45
CA GLY A 152 3.50 3.92 9.53
C GLY A 152 4.10 2.58 9.88
N SER A 153 3.26 1.67 10.37
CA SER A 153 3.66 0.32 10.75
C SER A 153 2.49 -0.65 10.66
N VAL A 154 2.82 -1.92 10.38
CA VAL A 154 1.92 -3.07 10.46
C VAL A 154 2.52 -4.06 11.45
N SER A 155 1.75 -4.49 12.44
CA SER A 155 2.13 -5.60 13.31
C SER A 155 1.54 -6.91 12.79
N GLY A 156 2.41 -7.90 12.58
CA GLY A 156 2.08 -9.27 12.18
C GLY A 156 2.39 -10.27 13.30
N GLY A 157 2.00 -9.98 14.55
CA GLY A 157 2.38 -10.79 15.71
C GLY A 157 3.73 -10.37 16.28
N THR A 158 4.76 -11.20 16.12
CA THR A 158 6.10 -10.93 16.68
C THR A 158 6.95 -9.98 15.82
N LEU A 159 6.52 -9.70 14.60
CA LEU A 159 7.23 -8.81 13.67
C LEU A 159 6.44 -7.52 13.44
N THR A 160 7.17 -6.41 13.39
CA THR A 160 6.62 -5.11 13.00
C THR A 160 7.24 -4.68 11.68
N VAL A 161 6.42 -4.60 10.63
CA VAL A 161 6.83 -3.99 9.37
C VAL A 161 6.64 -2.49 9.49
N THR A 162 7.74 -1.76 9.57
CA THR A 162 7.75 -0.31 9.50
C THR A 162 7.68 0.13 8.04
N ILE A 163 6.81 1.09 7.78
CA ILE A 163 6.62 1.75 6.50
C ILE A 163 7.36 3.08 6.59
N ASP A 164 8.62 3.09 6.17
CA ASP A 164 9.48 4.28 6.22
C ASP A 164 9.01 5.34 5.23
N THR A 165 8.65 4.91 4.02
CA THR A 165 8.20 5.80 2.96
C THR A 165 7.34 5.04 1.96
N LEU A 166 6.13 5.53 1.72
CA LEU A 166 5.34 5.20 0.55
C LEU A 166 5.16 6.46 -0.27
N THR A 167 5.44 6.38 -1.56
CA THR A 167 5.10 7.43 -2.51
C THR A 167 4.61 6.78 -3.79
N GLN A 168 3.46 7.22 -4.27
CA GLN A 168 2.98 6.86 -5.59
C GLN A 168 2.59 8.15 -6.32
N THR A 169 3.18 8.36 -7.48
CA THR A 169 2.89 9.51 -8.33
C THR A 169 2.17 9.05 -9.57
N TYR A 170 1.17 9.81 -9.98
CA TYR A 170 0.50 9.69 -11.26
C TYR A 170 0.69 11.00 -12.02
N SER A 171 0.89 10.90 -13.33
CA SER A 171 0.96 12.04 -14.24
C SER A 171 0.49 11.62 -15.62
N THR A 172 -0.35 12.44 -16.25
CA THR A 172 -0.78 12.26 -17.64
C THR A 172 0.33 12.54 -18.66
N SER A 173 1.49 13.05 -18.23
CA SER A 173 2.66 13.30 -19.08
C SER A 173 3.85 12.36 -18.81
N ALA A 174 3.99 11.87 -17.58
CA ALA A 174 5.11 11.01 -17.18
C ALA A 174 4.71 9.55 -16.92
N GLY A 175 3.44 9.27 -16.61
CA GLY A 175 2.96 7.96 -16.19
C GLY A 175 2.96 7.80 -14.67
N ILE A 176 3.26 6.60 -14.19
CA ILE A 176 3.21 6.21 -12.78
C ILE A 176 4.63 6.09 -12.23
N GLY A 177 4.86 6.62 -11.03
CA GLY A 177 6.08 6.41 -10.25
C GLY A 177 5.73 5.82 -8.89
N MET A 178 6.57 4.93 -8.40
CA MET A 178 6.39 4.24 -7.12
C MET A 178 7.70 4.23 -6.36
N ARG A 179 7.63 4.50 -5.07
CA ARG A 179 8.71 4.26 -4.12
C ARG A 179 8.14 3.74 -2.82
N HIS A 180 8.60 2.58 -2.40
CA HIS A 180 8.17 1.89 -1.19
C HIS A 180 9.39 1.47 -0.42
N LYS A 181 9.58 2.07 0.76
CA LYS A 181 10.63 1.72 1.69
C LYS A 181 10.02 1.13 2.94
N LEU A 182 10.40 -0.11 3.23
CA LEU A 182 9.98 -0.87 4.40
C LEU A 182 11.19 -1.27 5.23
N SER A 183 10.98 -1.48 6.52
CA SER A 183 11.98 -2.04 7.42
C SER A 183 11.36 -2.95 8.48
N VAL A 184 12.12 -3.97 8.89
CA VAL A 184 11.79 -4.86 10.00
C VAL A 184 13.02 -4.88 10.91
N ALA A 185 12.92 -4.15 12.01
CA ALA A 185 14.05 -3.92 12.91
C ALA A 185 14.52 -5.24 13.56
N GLU A 186 13.56 -6.11 13.89
CA GLU A 186 13.78 -7.43 14.49
C GLU A 186 14.65 -8.35 13.62
N GLU A 187 14.66 -8.12 12.30
CA GLU A 187 15.38 -8.91 11.30
C GLU A 187 16.59 -8.17 10.68
N ALA A 188 16.88 -6.95 11.15
CA ALA A 188 17.83 -6.03 10.51
C ALA A 188 17.62 -5.92 8.99
N LEU A 189 16.35 -5.90 8.58
CA LEU A 189 15.92 -5.99 7.19
C LEU A 189 15.39 -4.62 6.72
N SER A 190 15.80 -4.18 5.54
CA SER A 190 15.20 -3.04 4.83
C SER A 190 14.97 -3.38 3.37
N ILE A 191 13.86 -2.88 2.83
CA ILE A 191 13.42 -3.11 1.47
C ILE A 191 13.15 -1.73 0.85
N ASP A 192 13.80 -1.40 -0.27
CA ASP A 192 13.53 -0.19 -1.07
C ASP A 192 13.14 -0.63 -2.48
N PHE A 193 11.85 -0.55 -2.77
CA PHE A 193 11.27 -0.81 -4.08
C PHE A 193 10.99 0.51 -4.79
N GLN A 194 11.49 0.66 -6.01
CA GLN A 194 11.26 1.80 -6.88
C GLN A 194 10.86 1.32 -8.26
N ALA A 195 9.80 1.88 -8.82
CA ALA A 195 9.37 1.55 -10.17
C ALA A 195 8.72 2.73 -10.88
N THR A 196 8.89 2.79 -12.20
CA THR A 196 8.28 3.77 -13.08
C THR A 196 7.62 3.07 -14.25
N ILE A 197 6.36 3.41 -14.53
CA ILE A 197 5.61 2.96 -15.70
C ILE A 197 5.32 4.19 -16.55
N THR A 198 5.87 4.27 -17.76
CA THR A 198 5.62 5.39 -18.67
C THR A 198 4.25 5.27 -19.35
N LEU A 199 3.79 6.34 -20.01
CA LEU A 199 2.57 6.30 -20.83
C LEU A 199 2.64 5.31 -22.00
N LEU A 200 3.86 4.97 -22.43
CA LEU A 200 4.14 3.94 -23.43
C LEU A 200 4.25 2.54 -22.82
N GLN A 201 3.81 2.37 -21.58
CA GLN A 201 3.85 1.11 -20.81
C GLN A 201 5.25 0.51 -20.69
N THR A 202 6.28 1.37 -20.70
CA THR A 202 7.64 0.95 -20.37
C THR A 202 7.79 0.92 -18.86
N LEU A 203 8.17 -0.23 -18.33
CA LEU A 203 8.46 -0.44 -16.92
C LEU A 203 9.96 -0.36 -16.68
N GLN A 204 10.38 0.40 -15.67
CA GLN A 204 11.71 0.33 -15.07
C GLN A 204 11.54 0.09 -13.57
N GLY A 205 12.31 -0.84 -13.02
CA GLY A 205 12.17 -1.26 -11.63
C GLY A 205 13.51 -1.52 -10.96
N THR A 206 13.61 -1.17 -9.69
CA THR A 206 14.70 -1.52 -8.79
C THR A 206 14.13 -1.98 -7.45
N LEU A 207 14.52 -3.17 -7.01
CA LEU A 207 14.26 -3.67 -5.67
C LEU A 207 15.59 -3.85 -4.97
N THR A 208 15.79 -3.15 -3.85
CA THR A 208 16.94 -3.32 -2.97
C THR A 208 16.49 -3.97 -1.67
N ILE A 209 17.11 -5.08 -1.32
CA ILE A 209 16.91 -5.79 -0.06
C ILE A 209 18.23 -5.76 0.70
N GLN A 210 18.23 -5.12 1.87
CA GLN A 210 19.37 -5.11 2.78
C GLN A 210 19.03 -5.94 4.02
N GLN A 211 19.89 -6.90 4.35
CA GLN A 211 19.79 -7.73 5.55
C GLN A 211 21.13 -7.74 6.29
N GLY A 212 21.21 -6.99 7.39
CA GLY A 212 22.48 -6.71 8.05
C GLY A 212 23.45 -6.01 7.09
N GLU A 213 24.62 -6.62 6.89
CA GLU A 213 25.66 -6.13 5.97
C GLU A 213 25.44 -6.56 4.51
N ASN A 214 24.54 -7.52 4.27
CA ASN A 214 24.33 -8.06 2.93
C ASN A 214 23.27 -7.27 2.17
N THR A 215 23.52 -7.01 0.90
CA THR A 215 22.61 -6.28 0.01
C THR A 215 22.38 -7.07 -1.26
N THR A 216 21.11 -7.25 -1.63
CA THR A 216 20.74 -7.70 -2.97
C THR A 216 19.95 -6.63 -3.68
N VAL A 217 20.30 -6.41 -4.95
CA VAL A 217 19.65 -5.45 -5.81
C VAL A 217 19.17 -6.16 -7.06
N VAL A 218 17.86 -6.14 -7.29
CA VAL A 218 17.23 -6.54 -8.54
C VAL A 218 16.98 -5.26 -9.35
N THR A 219 17.52 -5.19 -10.56
CA THR A 219 17.25 -4.10 -11.51
C THR A 219 16.73 -4.67 -12.79
N GLY A 220 15.70 -4.06 -13.38
CA GLY A 220 15.23 -4.47 -14.69
C GLY A 220 14.45 -3.39 -15.42
N SER A 221 14.22 -3.65 -16.70
CA SER A 221 13.41 -2.84 -17.58
C SER A 221 12.67 -3.71 -18.59
N GLY A 222 11.53 -3.23 -19.06
CA GLY A 222 10.73 -3.92 -20.07
C GLY A 222 9.37 -3.26 -20.26
N THR A 223 8.35 -4.09 -20.46
CA THR A 223 6.94 -3.71 -20.54
C THR A 223 6.17 -4.31 -19.35
N LEU A 224 4.85 -4.13 -19.33
CA LEU A 224 4.00 -4.80 -18.33
C LEU A 224 3.91 -6.32 -18.52
N THR A 225 4.22 -6.82 -19.72
CA THR A 225 4.08 -8.25 -20.07
C THR A 225 5.41 -8.97 -20.24
N SER A 226 6.51 -8.25 -20.45
CA SER A 226 7.84 -8.84 -20.53
C SER A 226 8.87 -7.97 -19.82
N PHE A 227 9.79 -8.60 -19.10
CA PHE A 227 10.76 -7.89 -18.28
C PHE A 227 12.13 -8.57 -18.38
N SER A 228 13.19 -7.78 -18.31
CA SER A 228 14.56 -8.29 -18.34
C SER A 228 15.45 -7.48 -17.41
N GLY A 229 16.48 -8.11 -16.89
CA GLY A 229 17.33 -7.46 -15.91
C GLY A 229 18.36 -8.38 -15.29
N LYS A 230 18.85 -7.93 -14.13
CA LYS A 230 19.89 -8.61 -13.37
C LYS A 230 19.68 -8.49 -11.88
N ILE A 231 20.30 -9.41 -11.16
CA ILE A 231 20.38 -9.43 -9.71
C ILE A 231 21.85 -9.35 -9.33
N THR A 232 22.17 -8.38 -8.49
CA THR A 232 23.47 -8.28 -7.84
C THR A 232 23.35 -8.63 -6.37
N HIS A 233 24.35 -9.31 -5.83
CA HIS A 233 24.49 -9.61 -4.42
C HIS A 233 25.84 -9.05 -3.94
N ASN A 234 25.82 -8.18 -2.95
CA ASN A 234 26.98 -7.44 -2.44
C ASN A 234 27.79 -6.78 -3.58
N GLY A 235 27.07 -6.19 -4.54
CA GLY A 235 27.65 -5.51 -5.70
C GLY A 235 28.10 -6.41 -6.85
N LYS A 236 28.08 -7.74 -6.68
CA LYS A 236 28.46 -8.69 -7.73
C LYS A 236 27.23 -9.21 -8.46
N GLU A 237 27.22 -9.17 -9.79
CA GLU A 237 26.19 -9.82 -10.59
C GLU A 237 26.21 -11.34 -10.39
N VAL A 238 25.04 -11.89 -10.06
CA VAL A 238 24.88 -13.32 -9.80
C VAL A 238 23.87 -13.98 -10.74
N ILE A 239 22.85 -13.23 -11.17
CA ILE A 239 21.75 -13.74 -12.00
C ILE A 239 21.40 -12.70 -13.05
N THR A 240 21.10 -13.16 -14.26
CA THR A 240 20.35 -12.41 -15.27
C THR A 240 18.98 -13.06 -15.44
N PHE A 241 17.99 -12.26 -15.83
CA PHE A 241 16.65 -12.78 -16.09
C PHE A 241 16.02 -12.07 -17.28
N SER A 242 15.15 -12.79 -17.98
CA SER A 242 14.37 -12.26 -19.10
C SER A 242 13.14 -13.13 -19.37
N GLY A 243 12.08 -12.53 -19.87
CA GLY A 243 10.92 -13.28 -20.36
C GLY A 243 9.60 -12.61 -19.97
N PRO A 244 8.49 -13.37 -20.03
CA PRO A 244 7.20 -12.92 -19.52
C PRO A 244 7.31 -12.50 -18.04
N SER A 245 6.58 -11.45 -17.64
CA SER A 245 6.57 -10.99 -16.24
C SER A 245 6.01 -12.05 -15.28
N SER A 246 5.15 -12.95 -15.75
CA SER A 246 4.57 -14.05 -14.96
C SER A 246 5.45 -15.29 -14.84
N ASP A 247 6.43 -15.47 -15.73
CA ASP A 247 7.32 -16.65 -15.74
C ASP A 247 8.67 -16.29 -16.37
N PRO A 248 9.50 -15.51 -15.67
CA PRO A 248 10.81 -15.12 -16.19
C PRO A 248 11.79 -16.30 -16.18
N VAL A 249 12.63 -16.36 -17.21
CA VAL A 249 13.75 -17.30 -17.27
C VAL A 249 14.94 -16.70 -16.53
N PHE A 250 15.53 -17.46 -15.61
CA PHE A 250 16.72 -17.07 -14.84
C PHE A 250 17.96 -17.81 -15.33
N LEU A 251 19.06 -17.09 -15.47
CA LEU A 251 20.39 -17.63 -15.76
C LEU A 251 21.39 -17.11 -14.73
N MET A 252 22.38 -17.94 -14.40
CA MET A 252 23.56 -17.47 -13.67
C MET A 252 24.28 -16.40 -14.50
N ALA A 253 25.01 -15.49 -13.85
CA ALA A 253 25.82 -14.48 -14.55
C ALA A 253 26.84 -15.09 -15.55
N SER A 254 27.21 -16.36 -15.37
CA SER A 254 28.04 -17.13 -16.30
C SER A 254 27.29 -17.71 -17.51
N GLY A 255 25.97 -17.52 -17.60
CA GLY A 255 25.08 -18.11 -18.61
C GLY A 255 24.57 -19.52 -18.29
N GLY A 256 25.02 -20.13 -17.19
CA GLY A 256 24.55 -21.45 -16.74
C GLY A 256 23.16 -21.41 -16.11
N GLN A 257 22.56 -22.58 -15.90
CA GLN A 257 21.28 -22.70 -15.17
C GLN A 257 21.51 -22.62 -13.66
N PRO A 258 20.63 -21.94 -12.90
CA PRO A 258 20.62 -22.02 -11.44
C PRO A 258 20.33 -23.47 -10.98
N THR A 259 20.81 -23.83 -9.80
CA THR A 259 20.38 -25.07 -9.13
C THR A 259 18.89 -25.01 -8.80
N ALA A 260 18.25 -26.16 -8.54
CA ALA A 260 16.83 -26.21 -8.19
C ALA A 260 16.47 -25.35 -6.97
N GLU A 261 17.33 -25.35 -5.95
CA GLU A 261 17.16 -24.54 -4.73
C GLU A 261 17.28 -23.05 -5.02
N GLN A 262 18.26 -22.64 -5.84
CA GLN A 262 18.42 -21.26 -6.27
C GLN A 262 17.22 -20.79 -7.10
N LEU A 263 16.75 -21.63 -8.03
CA LEU A 263 15.59 -21.31 -8.85
C LEU A 263 14.32 -21.12 -8.00
N ALA A 264 14.11 -21.98 -6.99
CA ALA A 264 12.99 -21.82 -6.06
C ALA A 264 13.07 -20.49 -5.28
N ALA A 265 14.26 -20.11 -4.80
CA ALA A 265 14.46 -18.82 -4.13
C ALA A 265 14.26 -17.62 -5.07
N LEU A 266 14.66 -17.73 -6.34
CA LEU A 266 14.48 -16.68 -7.35
C LEU A 266 13.01 -16.48 -7.71
N LYS A 267 12.23 -17.57 -7.81
CA LYS A 267 10.78 -17.49 -8.02
C LYS A 267 10.09 -16.76 -6.89
N LYS A 268 10.39 -17.12 -5.63
CA LYS A 268 9.87 -16.39 -4.46
C LYS A 268 10.23 -14.90 -4.46
N LEU A 269 11.44 -14.54 -4.92
CA LEU A 269 11.83 -13.14 -5.04
C LEU A 269 11.05 -12.40 -6.15
N ALA A 270 10.75 -13.09 -7.25
CA ALA A 270 9.91 -12.55 -8.31
C ALA A 270 8.46 -12.34 -7.84
N ASP A 271 7.88 -13.35 -7.18
CA ASP A 271 6.56 -13.29 -6.55
C ASP A 271 6.52 -12.11 -5.56
N PHE A 272 7.52 -12.01 -4.68
CA PHE A 272 7.65 -10.89 -3.74
C PHE A 272 7.62 -9.52 -4.43
N THR A 273 8.33 -9.38 -5.54
CA THR A 273 8.42 -8.12 -6.30
C THR A 273 7.06 -7.75 -6.92
N SER A 274 6.27 -8.75 -7.31
CA SER A 274 4.92 -8.58 -7.87
C SER A 274 3.88 -8.29 -6.79
N ASP A 275 3.98 -8.95 -5.64
CA ASP A 275 2.97 -8.91 -4.58
C ASP A 275 3.11 -7.65 -3.71
N LEU A 276 4.34 -7.15 -3.51
CA LEU A 276 4.60 -5.99 -2.64
C LEU A 276 3.80 -4.74 -3.04
N PRO A 277 3.79 -4.29 -4.31
CA PRO A 277 2.94 -3.16 -4.72
C PRO A 277 1.45 -3.40 -4.48
N CYS A 278 0.98 -4.64 -4.65
CA CYS A 278 -0.41 -5.02 -4.44
C CYS A 278 -0.80 -4.97 -2.96
N ALA A 279 0.05 -5.51 -2.08
CA ALA A 279 -0.16 -5.45 -0.63
C ALA A 279 -0.21 -3.99 -0.13
N ILE A 280 0.67 -3.13 -0.64
CA ILE A 280 0.69 -1.70 -0.31
C ILE A 280 -0.54 -0.99 -0.86
N ALA A 281 -0.96 -1.29 -2.10
CA ALA A 281 -2.18 -0.70 -2.66
C ALA A 281 -3.41 -1.06 -1.82
N ASN A 282 -3.53 -2.33 -1.39
CA ASN A 282 -4.59 -2.82 -0.52
C ASN A 282 -4.60 -2.11 0.84
N LEU A 283 -3.42 -1.93 1.44
CA LEU A 283 -3.25 -1.17 2.69
C LEU A 283 -3.79 0.27 2.55
N LEU A 284 -3.53 0.92 1.42
CA LEU A 284 -3.89 2.33 1.21
C LEU A 284 -5.32 2.53 0.70
N LYS A 285 -6.08 1.47 0.42
CA LYS A 285 -7.46 1.56 -0.12
C LYS A 285 -8.37 2.53 0.65
N PRO A 286 -8.46 2.53 2.01
CA PRO A 286 -9.31 3.48 2.72
C PRO A 286 -8.91 4.94 2.47
N ALA A 287 -7.60 5.21 2.42
CA ALA A 287 -7.08 6.54 2.11
C ALA A 287 -7.36 6.92 0.64
N PHE A 288 -7.16 6.01 -0.30
CA PHE A 288 -7.48 6.23 -1.72
C PHE A 288 -8.94 6.58 -1.95
N LYS A 289 -9.86 5.88 -1.29
CA LYS A 289 -11.30 6.18 -1.39
C LYS A 289 -11.64 7.59 -0.92
N LEU A 290 -10.92 8.10 0.08
CA LEU A 290 -11.11 9.44 0.62
C LEU A 290 -10.41 10.54 -0.21
N PHE A 291 -9.27 10.24 -0.82
CA PHE A 291 -8.49 11.26 -1.52
C PHE A 291 -8.76 11.35 -3.03
N THR A 292 -8.96 10.21 -3.68
CA THR A 292 -8.90 10.12 -5.15
C THR A 292 -9.80 8.99 -5.67
N PRO A 293 -11.12 9.21 -5.76
CA PRO A 293 -12.08 8.16 -6.13
C PRO A 293 -11.97 7.74 -7.60
N THR A 294 -11.30 8.56 -8.43
CA THR A 294 -11.19 8.39 -9.90
C THR A 294 -9.77 8.10 -10.38
N VAL A 295 -8.76 8.07 -9.50
CA VAL A 295 -7.39 7.71 -9.92
C VAL A 295 -7.33 6.19 -10.15
N PRO A 296 -6.82 5.73 -11.31
CA PRO A 296 -6.66 4.31 -11.56
C PRO A 296 -5.78 3.67 -10.48
N SER A 297 -6.33 2.73 -9.72
CA SER A 297 -5.51 1.85 -8.91
C SER A 297 -4.72 0.93 -9.83
N LEU A 298 -3.51 0.53 -9.42
CA LEU A 298 -2.80 -0.56 -10.10
C LEU A 298 -3.72 -1.79 -10.14
N PRO A 299 -3.85 -2.47 -11.29
CA PRO A 299 -4.54 -3.75 -11.34
C PRO A 299 -3.76 -4.73 -10.46
N CYS A 300 -4.32 -5.04 -9.29
CA CYS A 300 -3.87 -6.14 -8.45
C CYS A 300 -4.72 -7.34 -8.87
N SER A 301 -4.11 -8.36 -9.45
CA SER A 301 -4.76 -9.59 -9.92
C SER A 301 -4.98 -10.58 -8.79
#